data_AF-A0A933FE03-F1
#
_entry.id   AF-A0A933FE03-F1
#
_cell.length_a   1.000
_cell.length_b   1.000
_cell.length_c   1.000
_cell.angle_alpha   90.00
_cell.angle_beta   90.00
_cell.angle_gamma   90.00
#
_symmetry.space_group_name_H-M   'P 1'
#
loop_
_entity.id
_entity.type
_entity.pdbx_description
1 polymer ?
#
loop_
_entity_poly.entity_id
_entity_poly.type
_entity_poly.pdbx_seq_one_letter_code
_entity_poly.pdbx_strand_id
1 'polypeptide(L)'
;ESAKGTGRPQFAEMRKYLGINRSVKTILCEKTDRLYRNFSDYVDLDVDQGDLTVVLVKENTILNKESRSHEKLVHGFKVLLAKNYIDNLREETAKGMLEKAEQGEFPDRAPLGYKNNKETRRIDVVPEQAPLVRRMFELYAAGQLSITNCWEKMTEEGLRTRAGRKIARSQIAFMLANPIYHGEFRFRGKMYKGVHQPIISKGLFETVQKVLKRWDKPRKTPREYAFRGFLTCGKCGCSFTAQTKKKKYIYYNCTQGRGKCLNAWVREDRLDAKIGELLKQFQMSPEDFETAKRGLLESHAGEKEYHDQAVAALHQDYRRLQAKLDTAYNDKLEGKITAEFWEKQAATWRKEQEENRAAVARHENANKSYFELGVAILELATNAYENYRVRSLSEKRRLASALLSNLTVTGENVVPIYKEPFGLLAEGLARPNWLPLSDSNPAPPPVRSRGFVPPTPKAQRRAWPRRDSRSSWSRAPAISRAEKR
;
A
#
# COMPACT_ATOMS: atom_id res chain seq x y z
N GLU A 1 7.91 11.05 26.56
CA GLU A 1 8.22 10.65 25.16
C GLU A 1 7.78 11.71 24.14
N SER A 2 8.70 12.14 23.27
CA SER A 2 8.48 13.18 22.25
C SER A 2 7.41 12.80 21.22
N ALA A 3 6.73 13.79 20.68
CA ALA A 3 5.64 13.66 19.69
C ALA A 3 6.10 13.31 18.25
N LYS A 4 7.36 12.88 18.06
CA LYS A 4 7.97 12.73 16.72
C LYS A 4 8.46 11.32 16.35
N GLY A 5 8.44 10.35 17.25
CA GLY A 5 8.83 8.97 16.95
C GLY A 5 7.63 8.07 16.69
N THR A 6 7.60 7.40 15.55
CA THR A 6 6.67 6.29 15.28
C THR A 6 7.01 5.16 16.25
N GLY A 7 6.08 4.88 17.18
CA GLY A 7 6.25 3.93 18.27
C GLY A 7 6.42 4.61 19.63
N ARG A 8 5.66 4.17 20.64
CA ARG A 8 5.84 4.53 22.06
C ARG A 8 6.66 3.40 22.71
N PRO A 9 8.00 3.39 22.59
CA PRO A 9 8.80 2.25 23.01
C PRO A 9 8.70 1.99 24.51
N GLN A 10 8.68 3.03 25.35
CA GLN A 10 8.60 2.86 26.81
C GLN A 10 7.18 2.43 27.24
N PHE A 11 6.14 2.90 26.55
CA PHE A 11 4.77 2.40 26.77
C PHE A 11 4.64 0.93 26.34
N ALA A 12 5.24 0.55 25.21
CA ALA A 12 5.24 -0.84 24.75
C ALA A 12 6.04 -1.75 25.70
N GLU A 13 7.18 -1.27 26.21
CA GLU A 13 7.99 -1.97 27.21
C GLU A 13 7.24 -2.10 28.54
N MET A 14 6.59 -1.04 29.02
CA MET A 14 5.71 -1.07 30.18
C MET A 14 4.61 -2.12 30.01
N ARG A 15 3.96 -2.18 28.85
CA ARG A 15 2.94 -3.22 28.57
C ARG A 15 3.51 -4.63 28.61
N LYS A 16 4.66 -4.86 27.98
CA LYS A 16 5.35 -6.16 28.04
C LYS A 16 5.69 -6.52 29.49
N TYR A 17 6.18 -5.57 30.26
CA TYR A 17 6.49 -5.73 31.68
C TYR A 17 5.25 -6.09 32.50
N LEU A 18 4.11 -5.44 32.28
CA LEU A 18 2.83 -5.77 32.94
C LEU A 18 2.28 -7.15 32.54
N GLY A 19 2.54 -7.59 31.30
CA GLY A 19 2.17 -8.93 30.84
C GLY A 19 2.97 -10.04 31.53
N ILE A 20 4.27 -9.80 31.79
CA ILE A 20 5.19 -10.74 32.45
C ILE A 20 5.00 -10.71 33.97
N ASN A 21 4.92 -9.52 34.57
CA ASN A 21 4.89 -9.33 36.02
C ASN A 21 3.48 -9.03 36.52
N ARG A 22 2.69 -10.09 36.71
CA ARG A 22 1.30 -10.02 37.23
C ARG A 22 1.19 -9.52 38.67
N SER A 23 2.30 -9.38 39.39
CA SER A 23 2.36 -8.76 40.73
C SER A 23 2.13 -7.25 40.68
N VAL A 24 2.43 -6.60 39.55
CA VAL A 24 2.23 -5.16 39.38
C VAL A 24 0.82 -4.90 38.87
N LYS A 25 -0.03 -4.40 39.76
CA LYS A 25 -1.44 -4.11 39.48
C LYS A 25 -1.75 -2.64 39.30
N THR A 26 -0.80 -1.73 39.54
CA THR A 26 -1.09 -0.29 39.54
C THR A 26 -0.24 0.47 38.52
N ILE A 27 -0.89 1.29 37.70
CA ILE A 27 -0.26 2.22 36.77
C ILE A 27 -0.48 3.64 37.30
N LEU A 28 0.61 4.34 37.60
CA LEU A 28 0.59 5.76 37.98
C LEU A 28 0.89 6.60 36.74
N CYS A 29 -0.03 7.49 36.38
CA CYS A 29 0.16 8.44 35.29
C CYS A 29 -0.26 9.85 35.73
N GLU A 30 0.36 10.86 35.14
CA GLU A 30 0.05 12.26 35.43
C GLU A 30 -1.42 12.60 35.08
N LYS A 31 -1.88 12.19 33.89
CA LYS A 31 -3.19 12.52 33.30
C LYS A 31 -3.51 11.68 32.05
N THR A 32 -4.76 11.72 31.58
CA THR A 32 -5.31 10.86 30.50
C THR A 32 -4.55 10.99 29.18
N ASP A 33 -4.21 12.20 28.74
CA ASP A 33 -3.49 12.45 27.47
C ASP A 33 -2.02 12.00 27.46
N ARG A 34 -1.48 11.65 28.63
CA ARG A 34 -0.14 11.04 28.77
C ARG A 34 -0.20 9.52 28.71
N LEU A 35 -1.31 8.93 29.15
CA LEU A 35 -1.50 7.48 29.17
C LEU A 35 -2.04 6.98 27.83
N TYR A 36 -3.10 7.59 27.30
CA TYR A 36 -3.81 7.17 26.09
C TYR A 36 -3.60 8.19 24.97
N ARG A 37 -2.83 7.83 23.94
CA ARG A 37 -2.70 8.66 22.73
C ARG A 37 -3.65 8.21 21.64
N ASN A 38 -3.98 6.92 21.62
CA ASN A 38 -4.94 6.32 20.69
C ASN A 38 -6.01 5.54 21.48
N PHE A 39 -7.17 5.32 20.85
CA PHE A 39 -8.23 4.49 21.44
C PHE A 39 -7.76 3.04 21.69
N SER A 40 -6.82 2.54 20.88
CA SER A 40 -6.18 1.24 21.11
C SER A 40 -5.47 1.16 22.45
N ASP A 41 -4.80 2.24 22.89
CA ASP A 41 -4.08 2.24 24.16
C ASP A 41 -5.03 2.07 25.36
N TYR A 42 -6.27 2.53 25.21
CA TYR A 42 -7.32 2.38 26.21
C TYR A 42 -7.85 0.94 26.27
N VAL A 43 -8.07 0.32 25.11
CA VAL A 43 -8.43 -1.10 25.02
C VAL A 43 -7.30 -2.01 25.49
N ASP A 44 -6.05 -1.66 25.21
CA ASP A 44 -4.87 -2.45 25.60
C ASP A 44 -4.60 -2.39 27.11
N LEU A 45 -5.11 -1.37 27.81
CA LEU A 45 -5.02 -1.19 29.26
C LEU A 45 -6.40 -1.40 29.92
N ASP A 46 -7.18 -2.33 29.39
CA ASP A 46 -8.54 -2.60 29.84
C ASP A 46 -8.60 -2.91 31.36
N VAL A 47 -9.07 -1.92 32.12
CA VAL A 47 -9.29 -1.99 33.57
C VAL A 47 -10.54 -2.81 33.94
N ASP A 48 -11.40 -3.14 32.98
CA ASP A 48 -12.63 -3.91 33.21
C ASP A 48 -12.38 -5.41 33.16
N GLN A 49 -11.54 -5.85 32.22
CA GLN A 49 -11.16 -7.25 32.07
C GLN A 49 -9.90 -7.62 32.86
N GLY A 50 -9.05 -6.64 33.17
CA GLY A 50 -7.80 -6.82 33.91
C GLY A 50 -7.90 -6.57 35.42
N ASP A 51 -6.83 -6.93 36.12
CA ASP A 51 -6.58 -6.61 37.55
C ASP A 51 -5.86 -5.26 37.72
N LEU A 52 -5.84 -4.42 36.68
CA LEU A 52 -5.09 -3.17 36.64
C LEU A 52 -5.88 -2.02 37.24
N THR A 53 -5.20 -1.23 38.08
CA THR A 53 -5.66 0.03 38.65
C THR A 53 -4.88 1.16 38.03
N VAL A 54 -5.55 2.06 37.31
CA VAL A 54 -4.97 3.25 36.71
C VAL A 54 -5.23 4.45 37.62
N VAL A 55 -4.17 5.10 38.10
CA VAL A 55 -4.24 6.29 38.93
C VAL A 55 -3.74 7.49 38.13
N LEU A 56 -4.65 8.45 37.89
CA LEU A 56 -4.40 9.70 37.19
C LEU A 56 -4.23 10.83 38.20
N VAL A 57 -2.98 11.14 38.55
CA VAL A 57 -2.63 11.97 39.70
C VAL A 57 -3.19 13.40 39.61
N LYS A 58 -3.08 14.06 38.46
CA LYS A 58 -3.61 15.44 38.28
C LYS A 58 -5.12 15.50 38.09
N GLU A 59 -5.73 14.40 37.68
CA GLU A 59 -7.18 14.32 37.51
C GLU A 59 -7.88 13.78 38.75
N ASN A 60 -7.11 13.46 39.80
CA ASN A 60 -7.58 12.80 41.03
C ASN A 60 -8.54 11.65 40.74
N THR A 61 -8.24 10.85 39.71
CA THR A 61 -9.12 9.80 39.21
C THR A 61 -8.42 8.45 39.37
N ILE A 62 -9.08 7.50 40.03
CA ILE A 62 -8.63 6.12 40.19
C ILE A 62 -9.61 5.24 39.43
N LEU A 63 -9.10 4.46 38.48
CA LEU A 63 -9.89 3.55 37.65
C LEU A 63 -9.44 2.13 37.90
N ASN A 64 -10.36 1.31 38.35
CA ASN A 64 -10.14 -0.12 38.55
C ASN A 64 -11.43 -0.87 38.17
N LYS A 65 -11.40 -2.20 38.31
CA LYS A 65 -12.54 -3.06 38.02
C LYS A 65 -13.80 -2.68 38.81
N GLU A 66 -13.64 -2.18 40.03
CA GLU A 66 -14.72 -1.81 40.96
C GLU A 66 -15.25 -0.38 40.74
N SER A 67 -14.58 0.43 39.91
CA SER A 67 -15.04 1.79 39.57
C SER A 67 -16.45 1.75 39.01
N ARG A 68 -17.24 2.77 39.37
CA ARG A 68 -18.66 2.84 38.98
C ARG A 68 -18.78 3.03 37.47
N SER A 69 -19.86 2.51 36.87
CA SER A 69 -20.07 2.61 35.41
C SER A 69 -20.03 4.06 34.88
N HIS A 70 -20.47 5.03 35.68
CA HIS A 70 -20.42 6.45 35.30
C HIS A 70 -18.98 7.01 35.26
N GLU A 71 -18.08 6.58 36.14
CA GLU A 71 -16.66 7.00 36.17
C GLU A 71 -15.92 6.47 34.94
N LYS A 72 -16.18 5.20 34.59
CA LYS A 72 -15.64 4.54 33.40
C LYS A 72 -16.11 5.23 32.12
N LEU A 73 -17.39 5.57 32.04
CA LEU A 73 -17.97 6.32 30.92
C LEU A 73 -17.33 7.71 30.79
N VAL A 74 -17.22 8.47 31.89
CA VAL A 74 -16.58 9.80 31.89
C VAL A 74 -15.12 9.69 31.43
N HIS A 75 -14.41 8.65 31.88
CA HIS A 75 -13.05 8.42 31.44
C HIS A 75 -12.94 8.07 29.95
N GLY A 76 -13.81 7.19 29.44
CA GLY A 76 -13.88 6.88 28.00
C GLY A 76 -14.14 8.14 27.16
N PHE A 77 -15.03 9.03 27.61
CA PHE A 77 -15.25 10.33 26.98
C PHE A 77 -13.99 11.21 27.00
N LYS A 78 -13.24 11.27 28.12
CA LYS A 78 -11.97 12.02 28.19
C LYS A 78 -10.93 11.52 27.18
N VAL A 79 -10.83 10.20 27.00
CA VAL A 79 -9.93 9.59 25.99
C VAL A 79 -10.35 10.00 24.57
N LEU A 80 -11.65 9.96 24.28
CA LEU A 80 -12.18 10.40 22.97
C LEU A 80 -11.93 11.89 22.71
N LEU A 81 -12.16 12.76 23.71
CA LEU A 81 -11.90 14.19 23.59
C LEU A 81 -10.41 14.50 23.38
N ALA A 82 -9.52 13.80 24.10
CA ALA A 82 -8.07 13.96 23.92
C ALA A 82 -7.62 13.54 22.52
N LYS A 83 -8.18 12.45 21.98
CA LYS A 83 -7.91 12.02 20.59
C LYS A 83 -8.40 13.07 19.59
N ASN A 84 -9.65 13.52 19.73
CA ASN A 84 -10.23 14.54 18.86
C ASN A 84 -9.40 15.83 18.87
N TYR A 85 -8.88 16.24 20.03
CA TYR A 85 -7.98 17.40 20.12
C TYR A 85 -6.69 17.21 19.30
N ILE A 86 -6.06 16.03 19.37
CA ILE A 86 -4.83 15.73 18.61
C ILE A 86 -5.12 15.69 17.11
N ASP A 87 -6.23 15.06 16.71
CA ASP A 87 -6.62 14.96 15.30
C ASP A 87 -6.97 16.34 14.74
N ASN A 88 -7.76 17.14 15.47
CA ASN A 88 -8.04 18.53 15.11
C ASN A 88 -6.77 19.39 15.02
N LEU A 89 -5.82 19.24 15.97
CA LEU A 89 -4.54 19.96 15.90
C LEU A 89 -3.72 19.58 14.67
N ARG A 90 -3.77 18.31 14.23
CA ARG A 90 -3.13 17.87 12.98
C ARG A 90 -3.80 18.49 11.77
N GLU A 91 -5.12 18.54 11.75
CA GLU A 91 -5.90 19.18 10.67
C GLU A 91 -5.59 20.67 10.57
N GLU A 92 -5.63 21.39 11.70
CA GLU A 92 -5.30 22.82 11.75
C GLU A 92 -3.85 23.09 11.36
N THR A 93 -2.90 22.26 11.81
CA THR A 93 -1.49 22.37 11.40
C THR A 93 -1.33 22.12 9.90
N ALA A 94 -2.02 21.11 9.37
CA ALA A 94 -2.01 20.77 7.94
C ALA A 94 -2.61 21.90 7.09
N LYS A 95 -3.69 22.52 7.56
CA LYS A 95 -4.34 23.66 6.93
C LYS A 95 -3.42 24.88 6.93
N GLY A 96 -2.81 25.22 8.07
CA GLY A 96 -1.85 26.34 8.15
C GLY A 96 -0.61 26.14 7.29
N MET A 97 -0.09 24.90 7.16
CA MET A 97 1.00 24.61 6.23
C MET A 97 0.59 24.74 4.77
N LEU A 98 -0.64 24.35 4.43
CA LEU A 98 -1.18 24.47 3.08
C LEU A 98 -1.39 25.95 2.71
N GLU A 99 -1.97 26.73 3.61
CA GLU A 99 -2.17 28.17 3.45
C GLU A 99 -0.85 28.90 3.22
N LYS A 100 0.19 28.57 4.00
CA LYS A 100 1.55 29.08 3.76
C LYS A 100 2.06 28.76 2.36
N ALA A 101 1.86 27.52 1.91
CA ALA A 101 2.29 27.11 0.58
C ALA A 101 1.53 27.88 -0.52
N GLU A 102 0.22 28.10 -0.33
CA GLU A 102 -0.64 28.89 -1.23
C GLU A 102 -0.22 30.36 -1.29
N GLN A 103 0.25 30.92 -0.16
CA GLN A 103 0.85 32.26 -0.10
C GLN A 103 2.28 32.31 -0.67
N GLY A 104 2.83 31.18 -1.14
CA GLY A 104 4.18 31.08 -1.69
C GLY A 104 5.29 31.07 -0.62
N GLU A 105 4.94 30.90 0.65
CA GLU A 105 5.90 30.74 1.74
C GLU A 105 6.28 29.25 1.90
N PHE A 106 7.57 28.96 2.00
CA PHE A 106 8.04 27.59 2.14
C PHE A 106 7.68 27.04 3.53
N PRO A 107 6.82 26.01 3.64
CA PRO A 107 6.25 25.59 4.92
C PRO A 107 7.16 24.67 5.76
N ASP A 108 8.19 24.10 5.15
CA ASP A 108 9.10 23.14 5.80
C ASP A 108 10.45 23.80 6.15
N ARG A 109 11.38 23.01 6.67
CA ARG A 109 12.74 23.46 7.02
C ARG A 109 13.50 23.92 5.78
N ALA A 110 14.06 25.13 5.82
CA ALA A 110 14.92 25.69 4.77
C ALA A 110 15.95 24.67 4.24
N PRO A 111 15.99 24.47 2.90
CA PRO A 111 17.03 23.70 2.22
C PRO A 111 18.41 24.33 2.35
N LEU A 112 19.46 23.57 2.01
CA LEU A 112 20.85 24.05 2.10
C LEU A 112 21.07 25.24 1.16
N GLY A 113 21.78 26.28 1.61
CA GLY A 113 21.83 27.59 0.94
C GLY A 113 20.81 28.60 1.46
N TYR A 114 19.82 28.15 2.24
CA TYR A 114 18.81 28.99 2.88
C TYR A 114 18.78 28.80 4.41
N LYS A 115 18.26 29.80 5.14
CA LYS A 115 18.00 29.74 6.59
C LYS A 115 16.56 30.17 6.89
N ASN A 116 15.92 29.53 7.86
CA ASN A 116 14.63 29.98 8.37
C ASN A 116 14.83 31.25 9.20
N ASN A 117 14.17 32.33 8.82
CA ASN A 117 14.08 33.55 9.59
C ASN A 117 12.88 33.46 10.56
N LYS A 118 13.14 33.69 11.85
CA LYS A 118 12.11 33.56 12.90
C LYS A 118 11.13 34.74 12.90
N GLU A 119 11.57 35.91 12.46
CA GLU A 119 10.78 37.15 12.49
C GLU A 119 9.80 37.17 11.32
N THR A 120 10.31 36.98 10.10
CA THR A 120 9.49 36.97 8.88
C THR A 120 8.80 35.63 8.65
N ARG A 121 9.17 34.58 9.39
CA ARG A 121 8.72 33.19 9.20
C ARG A 121 8.98 32.63 7.79
N ARG A 122 9.89 33.26 7.04
CA ARG A 122 10.29 32.91 5.67
C ARG A 122 11.69 32.32 5.62
N ILE A 123 12.14 31.97 4.41
CA ILE A 123 13.51 31.51 4.16
C ILE A 123 14.33 32.62 3.52
N ASP A 124 15.51 32.87 4.08
CA ASP A 124 16.47 33.85 3.58
C ASP A 124 17.71 33.15 3.03
N VAL A 125 18.34 33.77 2.04
CA VAL A 125 19.59 33.27 1.44
C VAL A 125 20.72 33.38 2.46
N VAL A 126 21.57 32.34 2.54
CA VAL A 126 22.80 32.37 3.34
C VAL A 126 23.95 32.85 2.48
N PRO A 127 24.55 34.03 2.75
CA PRO A 127 25.56 34.64 1.88
C PRO A 127 26.79 33.78 1.62
N GLU A 128 27.23 32.97 2.59
CA GLU A 128 28.39 32.10 2.44
C GLU A 128 28.10 30.83 1.62
N GLN A 129 26.89 30.28 1.75
CA GLN A 129 26.52 29.01 1.10
C GLN A 129 25.95 29.22 -0.29
N ALA A 130 25.24 30.31 -0.53
CA ALA A 130 24.56 30.56 -1.79
C ALA A 130 25.49 30.62 -3.02
N PRO A 131 26.68 31.25 -2.94
CA PRO A 131 27.67 31.19 -4.03
C PRO A 131 28.13 29.76 -4.32
N LEU A 132 28.37 28.94 -3.29
CA LEU A 132 28.75 27.53 -3.46
C LEU A 132 27.62 26.72 -4.10
N VAL A 133 26.36 26.96 -3.69
CA VAL A 133 25.20 26.32 -4.33
C VAL A 133 25.10 26.76 -5.79
N ARG A 134 25.22 28.05 -6.11
CA ARG A 134 25.20 28.52 -7.50
C ARG A 134 26.31 27.87 -8.33
N ARG A 135 27.54 27.84 -7.78
CA ARG A 135 28.70 27.20 -8.40
C ARG A 135 28.46 25.72 -8.68
N MET A 136 27.82 25.00 -7.76
CA MET A 136 27.41 23.60 -7.95
C MET A 136 26.55 23.43 -9.20
N PHE A 137 25.53 24.28 -9.38
CA PHE A 137 24.65 24.23 -10.54
C PHE A 137 25.39 24.58 -11.84
N GLU A 138 26.26 25.59 -11.82
CA GLU A 138 27.07 25.97 -12.98
C GLU A 138 28.04 24.85 -13.41
N LEU A 139 28.77 24.29 -12.45
CA LEU A 139 29.71 23.17 -12.68
C LEU A 139 28.99 21.95 -13.25
N TYR A 140 27.78 21.66 -12.75
CA TYR A 140 26.99 20.53 -13.25
C TYR A 140 26.37 20.82 -14.62
N ALA A 141 25.94 22.05 -14.88
CA ALA A 141 25.39 22.48 -16.16
C ALA A 141 26.40 22.36 -17.31
N ALA A 142 27.71 22.52 -17.02
CA ALA A 142 28.78 22.28 -17.99
C ALA A 142 28.82 20.83 -18.53
N GLY A 143 28.15 19.87 -17.86
CA GLY A 143 27.90 18.53 -18.38
C GLY A 143 29.08 17.57 -18.35
N GLN A 144 30.23 17.98 -17.82
CA GLN A 144 31.47 17.20 -17.77
C GLN A 144 31.65 16.41 -16.46
N LEU A 145 30.88 16.72 -15.42
CA LEU A 145 31.02 16.12 -14.09
C LEU A 145 29.93 15.09 -13.82
N SER A 146 30.34 13.95 -13.25
CA SER A 146 29.40 13.01 -12.62
C SER A 146 28.90 13.58 -11.29
N ILE A 147 27.79 13.04 -10.75
CA ILE A 147 27.31 13.41 -9.41
C ILE A 147 28.39 13.16 -8.34
N THR A 148 29.20 12.10 -8.49
CA THR A 148 30.31 11.80 -7.57
C THR A 148 31.37 12.89 -7.60
N ASN A 149 31.84 13.26 -8.80
CA ASN A 149 32.91 14.24 -8.96
C ASN A 149 32.41 15.64 -8.54
N CYS A 150 31.14 15.97 -8.80
CA CYS A 150 30.51 17.18 -8.31
C CYS A 150 30.46 17.20 -6.77
N TRP A 151 30.12 16.06 -6.15
CA TRP A 151 30.12 15.92 -4.69
C TRP A 151 31.52 16.07 -4.07
N GLU A 152 32.55 15.44 -4.64
CA GLU A 152 33.95 15.57 -4.18
C GLU A 152 34.39 17.02 -4.23
N LYS A 153 34.24 17.65 -5.39
CA LYS A 153 34.60 19.06 -5.62
C LYS A 153 33.88 20.02 -4.68
N MET A 154 32.58 19.82 -4.47
CA MET A 154 31.84 20.70 -3.56
C MET A 154 32.17 20.47 -2.08
N THR A 155 32.57 19.25 -1.74
CA THR A 155 33.08 18.95 -0.41
C THR A 155 34.47 19.59 -0.19
N GLU A 156 35.32 19.61 -1.21
CA GLU A 156 36.62 20.30 -1.18
C GLU A 156 36.45 21.82 -1.06
N GLU A 157 35.56 22.41 -1.87
CA GLU A 157 35.22 23.86 -1.86
C GLU A 157 34.45 24.30 -0.59
N GLY A 158 34.24 23.42 0.38
CA GLY A 158 33.73 23.78 1.69
C GLY A 158 32.20 23.75 1.85
N LEU A 159 31.44 23.19 0.91
CA LEU A 159 30.00 22.99 1.10
C LEU A 159 29.75 21.96 2.20
N ARG A 160 29.13 22.40 3.29
CA ARG A 160 28.84 21.58 4.48
C ARG A 160 27.35 21.60 4.80
N THR A 161 26.90 20.58 5.51
CA THR A 161 25.55 20.58 6.10
C THR A 161 25.43 21.67 7.16
N ARG A 162 24.20 22.01 7.56
CA ARG A 162 23.94 22.98 8.64
C ARG A 162 24.58 22.60 9.99
N ALA A 163 24.89 21.32 10.21
CA ALA A 163 25.60 20.83 11.39
C ALA A 163 27.13 20.79 11.22
N GLY A 164 27.67 21.38 10.15
CA GLY A 164 29.11 21.41 9.85
C GLY A 164 29.68 20.11 9.26
N ARG A 165 28.86 19.06 9.08
CA ARG A 165 29.30 17.77 8.54
C ARG A 165 29.44 17.81 7.01
N LYS A 166 30.25 16.91 6.46
CA LYS A 166 30.32 16.65 5.00
C LYS A 166 28.92 16.33 4.46
N ILE A 167 28.59 16.90 3.31
CA ILE A 167 27.35 16.60 2.60
C ILE A 167 27.36 15.16 2.09
N ALA A 168 26.21 14.50 2.05
CA ALA A 168 26.10 13.18 1.45
C ALA A 168 26.00 13.30 -0.09
N ARG A 169 26.47 12.29 -0.82
CA ARG A 169 26.35 12.25 -2.29
C ARG A 169 24.90 12.34 -2.77
N SER A 170 23.98 11.67 -2.08
CA SER A 170 22.54 11.74 -2.37
C SER A 170 21.96 13.15 -2.19
N GLN A 171 22.53 13.94 -1.27
CA GLN A 171 22.09 15.31 -1.03
C GLN A 171 22.37 16.22 -2.24
N ILE A 172 23.50 16.05 -2.92
CA ILE A 172 23.81 16.79 -4.15
C ILE A 172 22.77 16.49 -5.23
N ALA A 173 22.45 15.22 -5.44
CA ALA A 173 21.44 14.81 -6.42
C ALA A 173 20.06 15.41 -6.09
N PHE A 174 19.67 15.39 -4.81
CA PHE A 174 18.43 16.01 -4.34
C PHE A 174 18.42 17.52 -4.56
N MET A 175 19.52 18.21 -4.25
CA MET A 175 19.64 19.66 -4.44
C MET A 175 19.53 20.05 -5.92
N LEU A 176 20.25 19.35 -6.81
CA LEU A 176 20.21 19.59 -8.26
C LEU A 176 18.80 19.40 -8.85
N ALA A 177 17.98 18.54 -8.25
CA ALA A 177 16.60 18.27 -8.69
C ALA A 177 15.54 19.17 -8.02
N ASN A 178 15.91 19.96 -7.01
CA ASN A 178 14.95 20.72 -6.21
C ASN A 178 14.61 22.08 -6.86
N PRO A 179 13.33 22.33 -7.22
CA PRO A 179 12.90 23.59 -7.84
C PRO A 179 13.14 24.84 -6.97
N ILE A 180 13.32 24.67 -5.65
CA ILE A 180 13.42 25.80 -4.70
C ILE A 180 14.52 26.78 -5.08
N TYR A 181 15.61 26.29 -5.64
CA TYR A 181 16.75 27.12 -5.99
C TYR A 181 16.44 28.14 -7.10
N HIS A 182 15.43 27.90 -7.95
CA HIS A 182 15.00 28.83 -8.99
C HIS A 182 13.67 29.54 -8.68
N GLY A 183 13.17 29.44 -7.44
CA GLY A 183 12.03 30.22 -6.95
C GLY A 183 10.68 29.51 -6.97
N GLU A 184 10.61 28.21 -7.25
CA GLU A 184 9.38 27.41 -7.14
C GLU A 184 9.57 26.26 -6.15
N PHE A 185 8.53 25.71 -5.53
CA PHE A 185 8.70 24.55 -4.64
C PHE A 185 7.54 23.57 -4.73
N ARG A 186 7.79 22.33 -4.31
CA ARG A 186 6.78 21.26 -4.25
C ARG A 186 6.27 21.10 -2.83
N PHE A 187 4.95 21.11 -2.68
CA PHE A 187 4.30 20.77 -1.43
C PHE A 187 3.07 19.91 -1.70
N ARG A 188 2.97 18.75 -1.03
CA ARG A 188 1.87 17.77 -1.19
C ARG A 188 1.52 17.44 -2.66
N GLY A 189 2.54 17.29 -3.51
CA GLY A 189 2.38 16.94 -4.93
C GLY A 189 2.01 18.10 -5.86
N LYS A 190 1.76 19.31 -5.33
CA LYS A 190 1.51 20.52 -6.12
C LYS A 190 2.76 21.42 -6.19
N MET A 191 2.90 22.14 -7.29
CA MET A 191 3.93 23.16 -7.49
C MET A 191 3.40 24.52 -7.05
N TYR A 192 4.19 25.27 -6.29
CA TYR A 192 3.87 26.62 -5.82
C TYR A 192 5.00 27.59 -6.21
N LYS A 193 4.63 28.84 -6.51
CA LYS A 193 5.59 29.91 -6.76
C LYS A 193 6.06 30.49 -5.42
N GLY A 194 7.36 30.43 -5.16
CA GLY A 194 7.96 30.92 -3.92
C GLY A 194 8.15 32.43 -3.89
N VAL A 195 8.00 33.03 -2.71
CA VAL A 195 8.29 34.45 -2.45
C VAL A 195 9.78 34.66 -2.11
N HIS A 196 10.51 33.59 -1.80
CA HIS A 196 11.92 33.65 -1.44
C HIS A 196 12.83 34.02 -2.62
N GLN A 197 13.99 34.59 -2.31
CA GLN A 197 14.98 34.95 -3.33
C GLN A 197 15.59 33.68 -3.97
N PRO A 198 15.52 33.51 -5.30
CA PRO A 198 16.15 32.38 -5.97
C PRO A 198 17.68 32.52 -5.97
N ILE A 199 18.40 31.41 -5.76
CA ILE A 199 19.87 31.36 -5.83
C ILE A 199 20.34 31.24 -7.29
N ILE A 200 19.56 30.55 -8.14
CA ILE A 200 19.86 30.29 -9.55
C ILE A 200 18.72 30.77 -10.45
N SER A 201 19.01 30.96 -11.74
CA SER A 201 17.98 31.25 -12.74
C SER A 201 17.22 29.98 -13.17
N LYS A 202 15.98 30.16 -13.64
CA LYS A 202 15.18 29.07 -14.21
C LYS A 202 15.90 28.39 -15.40
N GLY A 203 16.54 29.17 -16.27
CA GLY A 203 17.29 28.63 -17.41
C GLY A 203 18.48 27.76 -17.02
N LEU A 204 19.21 28.12 -15.96
CA LEU A 204 20.30 27.29 -15.43
C LEU A 204 19.75 25.96 -14.87
N PHE A 205 18.64 26.03 -14.13
CA PHE A 205 17.99 24.84 -13.59
C PHE A 205 17.52 23.89 -14.69
N GLU A 206 16.86 24.40 -15.73
CA GLU A 206 16.40 23.60 -16.88
C GLU A 206 17.56 22.92 -17.61
N THR A 207 18.70 23.60 -17.74
CA THR A 207 19.93 23.03 -18.31
C THR A 207 20.44 21.86 -17.45
N VAL A 208 20.49 22.03 -16.14
CA VAL A 208 20.84 20.96 -15.20
C VAL A 208 19.88 19.77 -15.30
N GLN A 209 18.58 19.99 -15.41
CA GLN A 209 17.59 18.90 -15.60
C GLN A 209 17.84 18.12 -16.89
N LYS A 210 18.21 18.79 -17.99
CA LYS A 210 18.60 18.12 -19.25
C LYS A 210 19.83 17.25 -19.07
N VAL A 211 20.84 17.74 -18.35
CA VAL A 211 22.06 16.97 -18.02
C VAL A 211 21.71 15.76 -17.14
N LEU A 212 20.92 15.93 -16.07
CA LEU A 212 20.47 14.83 -15.21
C LEU A 212 19.79 13.72 -16.02
N LYS A 213 18.86 14.08 -16.91
CA LYS A 213 18.17 13.12 -17.80
C LYS A 213 19.11 12.41 -18.78
N ARG A 214 20.24 13.02 -19.16
CA ARG A 214 21.26 12.38 -20.00
C ARG A 214 21.94 11.23 -19.27
N TRP A 215 22.25 11.41 -17.98
CA TRP A 215 22.88 10.40 -17.13
C TRP A 215 21.91 9.32 -16.65
N ASP A 216 20.60 9.61 -16.61
CA ASP A 216 19.54 8.66 -16.27
C ASP A 216 19.22 7.66 -17.40
N LYS A 217 19.79 7.87 -18.60
CA LYS A 217 19.73 6.85 -19.64
C LYS A 217 20.56 5.65 -19.19
N PRO A 218 19.99 4.43 -19.13
CA PRO A 218 20.81 3.25 -18.94
C PRO A 218 21.89 3.28 -20.02
N ARG A 219 23.17 3.22 -19.61
CA ARG A 219 24.27 3.10 -20.57
C ARG A 219 23.91 1.93 -21.48
N LYS A 220 23.57 2.23 -22.75
CA LYS A 220 23.36 1.21 -23.77
C LYS A 220 24.68 0.47 -23.89
N THR A 221 24.77 -0.64 -23.18
CA THR A 221 25.84 -1.59 -23.45
C THR A 221 25.55 -2.09 -24.86
N PRO A 222 26.51 -2.03 -25.81
CA PRO A 222 26.26 -2.41 -27.20
C PRO A 222 25.85 -3.88 -27.36
N ARG A 223 25.82 -4.65 -26.27
CA ARG A 223 25.37 -6.04 -26.21
C ARG A 223 24.22 -6.12 -25.22
N GLU A 224 23.02 -6.39 -25.74
CA GLU A 224 21.87 -6.75 -24.92
C GLU A 224 22.04 -8.21 -24.48
N TYR A 225 22.20 -8.41 -23.17
CA TYR A 225 22.21 -9.74 -22.57
C TYR A 225 20.78 -10.06 -22.15
N ALA A 226 20.15 -11.00 -22.86
CA ALA A 226 18.71 -11.24 -22.79
C ALA A 226 18.20 -11.46 -21.36
N PHE A 227 18.93 -12.19 -20.52
CA PHE A 227 18.48 -12.55 -19.17
C PHE A 227 19.03 -11.62 -18.06
N ARG A 228 19.69 -10.52 -18.41
CA ARG A 228 20.23 -9.58 -17.41
C ARG A 228 19.10 -8.93 -16.60
N GLY A 229 19.25 -8.90 -15.27
CA GLY A 229 18.23 -8.37 -14.37
C GLY A 229 17.02 -9.29 -14.14
N PHE A 230 17.01 -10.49 -14.74
CA PHE A 230 15.98 -11.50 -14.52
C PHE A 230 16.38 -12.58 -13.51
N LEU A 231 17.70 -12.80 -13.39
CA LEU A 231 18.27 -13.91 -12.64
C LEU A 231 18.79 -13.43 -11.29
N THR A 232 18.53 -14.22 -10.26
CA THR A 232 18.96 -14.02 -8.88
C THR A 232 19.81 -15.20 -8.43
N CYS A 233 20.91 -14.93 -7.72
CA CYS A 233 21.79 -15.96 -7.17
C CYS A 233 21.12 -16.68 -6.00
N GLY A 234 20.91 -17.98 -6.13
CA GLY A 234 20.35 -18.79 -5.03
C GLY A 234 21.30 -18.96 -3.84
N LYS A 235 22.60 -18.70 -3.99
CA LYS A 235 23.57 -18.77 -2.88
C LYS A 235 23.64 -17.49 -2.05
N CYS A 236 23.57 -16.31 -2.66
CA CYS A 236 23.83 -15.04 -1.97
C CYS A 236 22.78 -13.94 -2.21
N GLY A 237 21.72 -14.23 -2.98
CA GLY A 237 20.63 -13.29 -3.27
C GLY A 237 21.02 -12.09 -4.15
N CYS A 238 22.24 -12.04 -4.68
CA CYS A 238 22.67 -10.97 -5.60
C CYS A 238 22.15 -11.23 -7.01
N SER A 239 21.95 -10.18 -7.80
CA SER A 239 21.61 -10.33 -9.22
C SER A 239 22.77 -10.94 -10.03
N PHE A 240 22.45 -11.60 -11.13
CA PHE A 240 23.48 -11.97 -12.12
C PHE A 240 23.80 -10.82 -13.06
N THR A 241 25.05 -10.82 -13.52
CA THR A 241 25.52 -10.06 -14.68
C THR A 241 25.94 -11.04 -15.76
N ALA A 242 26.22 -10.51 -16.96
CA ALA A 242 26.65 -11.31 -18.10
C ALA A 242 27.91 -10.72 -18.71
N GLN A 243 28.73 -11.62 -19.26
CA GLN A 243 29.97 -11.26 -19.95
C GLN A 243 30.22 -12.18 -21.14
N THR A 244 30.73 -11.60 -22.22
CA THR A 244 31.14 -12.38 -23.38
C THR A 244 32.59 -12.85 -23.23
N LYS A 245 32.84 -14.14 -23.39
CA LYS A 245 34.18 -14.76 -23.47
C LYS A 245 34.46 -15.22 -24.90
N LYS A 246 35.74 -15.13 -25.31
CA LYS A 246 36.23 -15.54 -26.64
C LYS A 246 35.42 -14.94 -27.81
N LYS A 247 34.89 -13.71 -27.64
CA LYS A 247 33.99 -12.99 -28.58
C LYS A 247 32.70 -13.73 -29.01
N LYS A 248 32.49 -14.99 -28.61
CA LYS A 248 31.41 -15.88 -29.08
C LYS A 248 30.48 -16.35 -27.96
N TYR A 249 30.99 -16.64 -26.77
CA TYR A 249 30.21 -17.31 -25.71
C TYR A 249 29.78 -16.33 -24.63
N ILE A 250 28.48 -16.28 -24.33
CA ILE A 250 27.93 -15.46 -23.26
C ILE A 250 27.78 -16.31 -22.00
N TYR A 251 28.34 -15.80 -20.90
CA TYR A 251 28.24 -16.42 -19.58
C TYR A 251 27.57 -15.46 -18.60
N TYR A 252 26.67 -16.00 -17.80
CA TYR A 252 26.04 -15.32 -16.67
C TYR A 252 26.74 -15.74 -15.37
N ASN A 253 27.06 -14.75 -14.53
CA ASN A 253 27.67 -14.97 -13.22
C ASN A 253 27.08 -14.02 -12.16
N CYS A 254 27.20 -14.41 -10.89
CA CYS A 254 26.80 -13.58 -9.77
C CYS A 254 27.61 -12.27 -9.76
N THR A 255 26.96 -11.13 -9.49
CA THR A 255 27.61 -9.82 -9.35
C THR A 255 28.53 -9.70 -8.15
N GLN A 256 28.43 -10.61 -7.16
CA GLN A 256 29.24 -10.62 -5.94
C GLN A 256 29.12 -9.32 -5.10
N GLY A 257 28.00 -8.60 -5.23
CA GLY A 257 27.78 -7.33 -4.52
C GLY A 257 27.70 -7.45 -3.00
N ARG A 258 27.49 -8.65 -2.46
CA ARG A 258 27.50 -8.96 -1.01
C ARG A 258 28.76 -9.73 -0.56
N GLY A 259 29.85 -9.66 -1.34
CA GLY A 259 31.08 -10.38 -1.10
C GLY A 259 31.27 -11.59 -2.02
N LYS A 260 32.36 -12.34 -1.79
CA LYS A 260 32.80 -13.45 -2.65
C LYS A 260 31.75 -14.55 -2.71
N CYS A 261 31.20 -14.79 -3.90
CA CYS A 261 30.19 -15.82 -4.14
C CYS A 261 30.76 -16.94 -5.01
N LEU A 262 30.70 -18.17 -4.51
CA LEU A 262 31.16 -19.38 -5.21
C LEU A 262 30.04 -20.02 -6.05
N ASN A 263 29.16 -19.21 -6.65
CA ASN A 263 28.19 -19.73 -7.61
C ASN A 263 28.85 -19.93 -8.97
N ALA A 264 28.53 -21.04 -9.63
CA ALA A 264 29.13 -21.37 -10.92
C ALA A 264 28.65 -20.40 -12.01
N TRP A 265 29.46 -20.29 -13.06
CA TRP A 265 29.10 -19.50 -14.22
C TRP A 265 28.29 -20.35 -15.18
N VAL A 266 27.19 -19.80 -15.69
CA VAL A 266 26.24 -20.52 -16.54
C VAL A 266 26.30 -19.98 -17.96
N ARG A 267 26.34 -20.85 -18.96
CA ARG A 267 26.35 -20.47 -20.38
C ARG A 267 24.92 -20.11 -20.83
N GLU A 268 24.77 -19.10 -21.69
CA GLU A 268 23.45 -18.56 -22.07
C GLU A 268 22.53 -19.59 -22.74
N ASP A 269 23.07 -20.45 -23.59
CA ASP A 269 22.34 -21.53 -24.25
C ASP A 269 21.81 -22.59 -23.28
N ARG A 270 22.56 -22.92 -22.23
CA ARG A 270 22.11 -23.83 -21.16
C ARG A 270 20.98 -23.20 -20.35
N LEU A 271 21.11 -21.91 -20.05
CA LEU A 271 20.09 -21.14 -19.36
C LEU A 271 18.80 -21.04 -20.21
N ASP A 272 18.94 -20.75 -21.51
CA ASP A 272 17.84 -20.69 -22.48
C ASP A 272 17.08 -22.03 -22.57
N ALA A 273 17.81 -23.14 -22.67
CA ALA A 273 17.22 -24.47 -22.69
C ALA A 273 16.44 -24.77 -21.39
N LYS A 274 17.01 -24.44 -20.22
CA LYS A 274 16.35 -24.64 -18.93
C LYS A 274 15.10 -23.78 -18.77
N ILE A 275 15.12 -22.53 -19.23
CA ILE A 275 13.92 -21.68 -19.22
C ILE A 275 12.84 -22.26 -20.15
N GLY A 276 13.23 -22.77 -21.32
CA GLY A 276 12.33 -23.48 -22.23
C GLY A 276 11.68 -24.71 -21.57
N GLU A 277 12.44 -25.53 -20.84
CA GLU A 277 11.92 -26.68 -20.09
C GLU A 277 10.86 -26.27 -19.06
N LEU A 278 11.08 -25.16 -18.35
CA LEU A 278 10.09 -24.62 -17.40
C LEU A 278 8.80 -24.19 -18.10
N LEU A 279 8.91 -23.56 -19.27
CA LEU A 279 7.73 -23.15 -20.05
C LEU A 279 6.98 -24.34 -20.65
N LYS A 280 7.65 -25.47 -20.89
CA LYS A 280 7.02 -26.70 -21.38
C LYS A 280 6.00 -27.26 -20.39
N GLN A 281 6.14 -26.97 -19.10
CA GLN A 281 5.20 -27.42 -18.05
C GLN A 281 3.80 -26.82 -18.22
N PHE A 282 3.66 -25.72 -18.96
CA PHE A 282 2.37 -25.09 -19.26
C PHE A 282 1.65 -25.67 -20.47
N GLN A 283 2.30 -26.57 -21.21
CA GLN A 283 1.73 -27.14 -22.41
C GLN A 283 0.60 -28.10 -22.04
N MET A 284 -0.62 -27.73 -22.45
CA MET A 284 -1.84 -28.51 -22.24
C MET A 284 -2.13 -29.35 -23.49
N SER A 285 -2.78 -30.50 -23.31
CA SER A 285 -3.40 -31.19 -24.44
C SER A 285 -4.61 -30.37 -24.94
N PRO A 286 -5.03 -30.52 -26.21
CA PRO A 286 -6.24 -29.87 -26.71
C PRO A 286 -7.49 -30.19 -25.88
N GLU A 287 -7.57 -31.40 -25.32
CA GLU A 287 -8.68 -31.85 -24.48
C GLU A 287 -8.68 -31.15 -23.12
N ASP A 288 -7.52 -31.03 -22.47
CA ASP A 288 -7.38 -30.30 -21.20
C ASP A 288 -7.68 -28.81 -21.37
N PHE A 289 -7.26 -28.23 -22.49
CA PHE A 289 -7.53 -26.83 -22.81
C PHE A 289 -9.03 -26.55 -22.95
N GLU A 290 -9.76 -27.37 -23.72
CA GLU A 290 -11.20 -27.23 -23.87
C GLU A 290 -11.95 -27.51 -22.55
N THR A 291 -11.45 -28.43 -21.73
CA THR A 291 -11.99 -28.70 -20.40
C THR A 291 -11.81 -27.50 -19.46
N ALA A 292 -10.62 -26.90 -19.42
CA ALA A 292 -10.33 -25.71 -18.63
C ALA A 292 -11.17 -24.50 -19.09
N LYS A 293 -11.32 -24.33 -20.41
CA LYS A 293 -12.18 -23.30 -21.00
C LYS A 293 -13.64 -23.48 -20.63
N ARG A 294 -14.14 -24.72 -20.60
CA ARG A 294 -15.49 -25.06 -20.13
C ARG A 294 -15.65 -24.77 -18.64
N GLY A 295 -14.70 -25.17 -17.81
CA GLY A 295 -14.72 -24.86 -16.38
C GLY A 295 -14.72 -23.34 -16.09
N LEU A 296 -13.99 -22.55 -16.90
CA LEU A 296 -14.04 -21.09 -16.82
C LEU A 296 -15.43 -20.54 -17.19
N LEU A 297 -16.08 -21.08 -18.22
CA LEU A 297 -17.46 -20.72 -18.58
C LEU A 297 -18.46 -21.06 -17.47
N GLU A 298 -18.33 -22.25 -16.86
CA GLU A 298 -19.22 -22.74 -15.81
C GLU A 298 -19.06 -21.97 -14.50
N SER A 299 -17.82 -21.70 -14.06
CA SER A 299 -17.55 -20.86 -12.89
C SER A 299 -18.06 -19.43 -13.07
N HIS A 300 -18.12 -18.96 -14.32
CA HIS A 300 -18.61 -17.64 -14.65
C HIS A 300 -20.14 -17.58 -14.76
N ALA A 301 -20.86 -18.70 -14.80
CA ALA A 301 -22.32 -18.70 -14.90
C ALA A 301 -22.99 -18.03 -13.69
N GLY A 302 -22.48 -18.28 -12.47
CA GLY A 302 -23.00 -17.65 -11.25
C GLY A 302 -22.65 -16.16 -11.13
N GLU A 303 -21.47 -15.75 -11.58
CA GLU A 303 -21.06 -14.34 -11.60
C GLU A 303 -21.81 -13.55 -12.68
N LYS A 304 -22.00 -14.16 -13.86
CA LYS A 304 -22.86 -13.64 -14.93
C LYS A 304 -24.28 -13.42 -14.44
N GLU A 305 -24.88 -14.37 -13.71
CA GLU A 305 -26.22 -14.20 -13.15
C GLU A 305 -26.30 -13.02 -12.18
N TYR A 306 -25.29 -12.82 -11.32
CA TYR A 306 -25.21 -11.65 -10.44
C TYR A 306 -25.13 -10.33 -11.24
N HIS A 307 -24.26 -10.28 -12.27
CA HIS A 307 -24.14 -9.10 -13.13
C HIS A 307 -25.44 -8.83 -13.91
N ASP A 308 -26.08 -9.86 -14.44
CA ASP A 308 -27.34 -9.75 -15.18
C ASP A 308 -28.48 -9.25 -14.27
N GLN A 309 -28.56 -9.74 -13.02
CA GLN A 309 -29.51 -9.26 -12.02
C GLN A 309 -29.25 -7.78 -11.65
N ALA A 310 -27.98 -7.40 -11.46
CA ALA A 310 -27.61 -6.02 -11.17
C ALA A 310 -27.96 -5.07 -12.33
N VAL A 311 -27.69 -5.48 -13.56
CA VAL A 311 -28.06 -4.74 -14.78
C VAL A 311 -29.58 -4.61 -14.89
N ALA A 312 -30.34 -5.68 -14.64
CA ALA A 312 -31.80 -5.65 -14.65
C ALA A 312 -32.38 -4.67 -13.61
N ALA A 313 -31.83 -4.66 -12.38
CA ALA A 313 -32.22 -3.72 -11.33
C ALA A 313 -31.93 -2.25 -11.71
N LEU A 314 -30.74 -1.97 -12.24
CA LEU A 314 -30.37 -0.64 -12.71
C LEU A 314 -31.25 -0.15 -13.86
N HIS A 315 -31.63 -1.03 -14.79
CA HIS A 315 -32.59 -0.72 -15.84
C HIS A 315 -34.00 -0.47 -15.29
N GLN A 316 -34.43 -1.21 -14.27
CA GLN A 316 -35.70 -0.94 -13.60
C GLN A 316 -35.70 0.42 -12.92
N ASP A 317 -34.60 0.79 -12.25
CA ASP A 317 -34.45 2.11 -11.64
C ASP A 317 -34.42 3.24 -12.68
N TYR A 318 -33.71 3.04 -13.80
CA TYR A 318 -33.72 3.99 -14.91
C TYR A 318 -35.15 4.21 -15.43
N ARG A 319 -35.92 3.14 -15.65
CA ARG A 319 -37.31 3.23 -16.10
C ARG A 319 -38.20 3.95 -15.08
N ARG A 320 -38.00 3.70 -13.79
CA ARG A 320 -38.71 4.39 -12.69
C ARG A 320 -38.41 5.89 -12.69
N LEU A 321 -37.15 6.29 -12.88
CA LEU A 321 -36.74 7.70 -12.97
C LEU A 321 -37.29 8.36 -14.24
N GLN A 322 -37.32 7.64 -15.35
CA GLN A 322 -37.91 8.12 -16.59
C GLN A 322 -39.41 8.41 -16.42
N ALA A 323 -40.16 7.48 -15.82
CA ALA A 323 -41.57 7.69 -15.53
C ALA A 323 -41.81 8.90 -14.61
N LYS A 324 -40.94 9.14 -13.62
CA LYS A 324 -41.01 10.35 -12.77
C LYS A 324 -40.78 11.62 -13.56
N LEU A 325 -39.79 11.63 -14.47
CA LEU A 325 -39.53 12.75 -15.36
C LEU A 325 -40.74 13.05 -16.24
N ASP A 326 -41.35 12.01 -16.82
CA ASP A 326 -42.51 12.14 -17.71
C ASP A 326 -43.74 12.67 -16.95
N THR A 327 -44.03 12.15 -15.75
CA THR A 327 -45.14 12.65 -14.91
C THR A 327 -44.92 14.09 -14.48
N ALA A 328 -43.72 14.41 -13.96
CA ALA A 328 -43.41 15.78 -13.52
C ALA A 328 -43.40 16.77 -14.69
N TYR A 329 -43.08 16.33 -15.91
CA TYR A 329 -43.21 17.14 -17.11
C TYR A 329 -44.67 17.51 -17.39
N ASN A 330 -45.58 16.55 -17.30
CA ASN A 330 -47.02 16.81 -17.44
C ASN A 330 -47.55 17.74 -16.34
N ASP A 331 -47.17 17.51 -15.07
CA ASP A 331 -47.56 18.38 -13.96
C ASP A 331 -47.05 19.83 -14.14
N LYS A 332 -45.90 20.02 -14.78
CA LYS A 332 -45.38 21.34 -15.16
C LYS A 332 -46.26 22.01 -16.21
N LEU A 333 -46.65 21.27 -17.24
CA LEU A 333 -47.54 21.79 -18.30
C LEU A 333 -48.91 22.21 -17.74
N GLU A 334 -49.40 21.48 -16.73
CA GLU A 334 -50.65 21.78 -16.03
C GLU A 334 -50.50 22.87 -14.95
N GLY A 335 -49.30 23.42 -14.76
CA GLY A 335 -49.03 24.49 -13.79
C GLY A 335 -49.03 24.05 -12.33
N LYS A 336 -49.02 22.74 -12.04
CA LYS A 336 -49.02 22.19 -10.68
C LYS A 336 -47.68 22.34 -9.96
N ILE A 337 -46.58 22.52 -10.71
CA ILE A 337 -45.23 22.68 -10.17
C ILE A 337 -44.52 23.90 -10.77
N THR A 338 -43.63 24.52 -9.99
CA THR A 338 -42.87 25.70 -10.43
C THR A 338 -41.71 25.31 -11.36
N ALA A 339 -41.27 26.27 -12.20
CA ALA A 339 -40.14 26.07 -13.11
C ALA A 339 -38.83 25.74 -12.36
N GLU A 340 -38.55 26.43 -11.25
CA GLU A 340 -37.37 26.17 -10.41
C GLU A 340 -37.39 24.76 -9.81
N PHE A 341 -38.55 24.30 -9.31
CA PHE A 341 -38.68 22.96 -8.76
C PHE A 341 -38.44 21.89 -9.82
N TRP A 342 -39.02 22.07 -11.02
CA TRP A 342 -38.80 21.19 -12.15
C TRP A 342 -37.33 21.10 -12.54
N GLU A 343 -36.64 22.23 -12.71
CA GLU A 343 -35.24 22.24 -13.13
C GLU A 343 -34.34 21.51 -12.13
N LYS A 344 -34.56 21.74 -10.83
CA LYS A 344 -33.81 21.07 -9.77
C LYS A 344 -34.05 19.56 -9.73
N GLN A 345 -35.30 19.11 -9.77
CA GLN A 345 -35.62 17.69 -9.72
C GLN A 345 -35.23 16.95 -11.01
N ALA A 346 -35.48 17.55 -12.17
CA ALA A 346 -35.10 16.99 -13.46
C ALA A 346 -33.58 16.83 -13.57
N ALA A 347 -32.79 17.80 -13.10
CA ALA A 347 -31.34 17.68 -13.04
C ALA A 347 -30.88 16.53 -12.12
N THR A 348 -31.55 16.36 -10.97
CA THR A 348 -31.25 15.28 -10.02
C THR A 348 -31.53 13.91 -10.61
N TRP A 349 -32.74 13.68 -11.15
CA TRP A 349 -33.09 12.38 -11.74
C TRP A 349 -32.30 12.06 -13.01
N ARG A 350 -31.98 13.06 -13.84
CA ARG A 350 -31.09 12.87 -15.01
C ARG A 350 -29.67 12.48 -14.58
N LYS A 351 -29.16 13.05 -13.49
CA LYS A 351 -27.87 12.66 -12.92
C LYS A 351 -27.90 11.20 -12.44
N GLU A 352 -28.93 10.80 -11.70
CA GLU A 352 -29.12 9.41 -11.26
C GLU A 352 -29.27 8.44 -12.46
N GLN A 353 -29.95 8.86 -13.54
CA GLN A 353 -30.03 8.10 -14.79
C GLN A 353 -28.66 7.88 -15.44
N GLU A 354 -27.81 8.91 -15.46
CA GLU A 354 -26.45 8.82 -16.00
C GLU A 354 -25.55 7.93 -15.12
N GLU A 355 -25.69 8.03 -13.79
CA GLU A 355 -25.00 7.15 -12.84
C GLU A 355 -25.40 5.67 -13.03
N ASN A 356 -26.70 5.40 -13.22
CA ASN A 356 -27.22 4.06 -13.53
C ASN A 356 -26.67 3.55 -14.87
N ARG A 357 -26.65 4.38 -15.90
CA ARG A 357 -26.10 4.02 -17.22
C ARG A 357 -24.61 3.70 -17.15
N ALA A 358 -23.84 4.51 -16.43
CA ALA A 358 -22.44 4.24 -16.18
C ALA A 358 -22.22 2.96 -15.37
N ALA A 359 -23.12 2.64 -14.43
CA ALA A 359 -23.09 1.39 -13.68
C ALA A 359 -23.36 0.17 -14.56
N VAL A 360 -24.37 0.22 -15.43
CA VAL A 360 -24.65 -0.85 -16.41
C VAL A 360 -23.41 -1.12 -17.27
N ALA A 361 -22.80 -0.08 -17.85
CA ALA A 361 -21.60 -0.22 -18.66
C ALA A 361 -20.42 -0.84 -17.90
N ARG A 362 -20.30 -0.62 -16.57
CA ARG A 362 -19.28 -1.27 -15.74
C ARG A 362 -19.55 -2.77 -15.57
N HIS A 363 -20.79 -3.15 -15.26
CA HIS A 363 -21.15 -4.56 -15.07
C HIS A 363 -21.03 -5.36 -16.37
N GLU A 364 -21.45 -4.79 -17.50
CA GLU A 364 -21.32 -5.44 -18.82
C GLU A 364 -19.85 -5.62 -19.24
N ASN A 365 -19.03 -4.59 -19.08
CA ASN A 365 -17.61 -4.66 -19.45
C ASN A 365 -16.80 -5.58 -18.51
N ALA A 366 -17.11 -5.61 -17.22
CA ALA A 366 -16.43 -6.49 -16.27
C ALA A 366 -16.64 -7.97 -16.62
N ASN A 367 -17.87 -8.33 -16.99
CA ASN A 367 -18.25 -9.69 -17.35
C ASN A 367 -17.50 -10.18 -18.60
N LYS A 368 -17.52 -9.39 -19.67
CA LYS A 368 -16.85 -9.72 -20.94
C LYS A 368 -15.32 -9.76 -20.80
N SER A 369 -14.76 -8.78 -20.09
CA SER A 369 -13.32 -8.65 -19.88
C SER A 369 -12.74 -9.84 -19.09
N TYR A 370 -13.44 -10.34 -18.07
CA TYR A 370 -12.95 -11.46 -17.26
C TYR A 370 -12.80 -12.75 -18.06
N PHE A 371 -13.84 -13.15 -18.81
CA PHE A 371 -13.81 -14.37 -19.60
C PHE A 371 -12.78 -14.30 -20.73
N GLU A 372 -12.76 -13.21 -21.50
CA GLU A 372 -11.80 -13.00 -22.59
C GLU A 372 -10.36 -13.01 -22.07
N LEU A 373 -10.12 -12.40 -20.90
CA LEU A 373 -8.81 -12.42 -20.26
C LEU A 373 -8.41 -13.82 -19.80
N GLY A 374 -9.34 -14.59 -19.20
CA GLY A 374 -9.08 -15.95 -18.77
C GLY A 374 -8.72 -16.89 -19.94
N VAL A 375 -9.44 -16.80 -21.05
CA VAL A 375 -9.12 -17.55 -22.28
C VAL A 375 -7.76 -17.14 -22.82
N ALA A 376 -7.48 -15.83 -22.91
CA ALA A 376 -6.19 -15.34 -23.40
C ALA A 376 -5.00 -15.79 -22.54
N ILE A 377 -5.20 -15.90 -21.22
CA ILE A 377 -4.19 -16.43 -20.29
C ILE A 377 -3.91 -17.91 -20.55
N LEU A 378 -4.97 -18.72 -20.72
CA LEU A 378 -4.84 -20.13 -21.05
C LEU A 378 -4.13 -20.32 -22.40
N GLU A 379 -4.54 -19.58 -23.43
CA GLU A 379 -3.92 -19.62 -24.76
C GLU A 379 -2.43 -19.24 -24.72
N LEU A 380 -2.08 -18.21 -23.95
CA LEU A 380 -0.69 -17.80 -23.76
C LEU A 380 0.12 -18.88 -23.05
N ALA A 381 -0.43 -19.52 -22.02
CA ALA A 381 0.23 -20.59 -21.27
C ALA A 381 0.49 -21.80 -22.16
N THR A 382 -0.54 -22.32 -22.85
CA THR A 382 -0.45 -23.49 -23.72
C THR A 382 0.56 -23.29 -24.85
N ASN A 383 0.56 -22.09 -25.46
CA ASN A 383 1.45 -21.79 -26.59
C ASN A 383 2.81 -21.22 -26.17
N ALA A 384 3.10 -21.09 -24.87
CA ALA A 384 4.32 -20.43 -24.39
C ALA A 384 5.59 -21.13 -24.87
N TYR A 385 5.63 -22.46 -24.81
CA TYR A 385 6.82 -23.23 -25.19
C TYR A 385 7.14 -23.14 -26.69
N GLU A 386 6.14 -23.35 -27.56
CA GLU A 386 6.36 -23.29 -29.01
C GLU A 386 6.72 -21.87 -29.46
N ASN A 387 6.05 -20.84 -28.90
CA ASN A 387 6.42 -19.45 -29.14
C ASN A 387 7.83 -19.13 -28.64
N TYR A 388 8.27 -19.73 -27.53
CA TYR A 388 9.60 -19.50 -27.00
C TYR A 388 10.67 -20.05 -27.95
N ARG A 389 10.49 -21.24 -28.51
CA ARG A 389 11.52 -21.92 -29.33
C ARG A 389 11.92 -21.15 -30.59
N VAL A 390 10.95 -20.56 -31.28
CA VAL A 390 11.14 -19.95 -32.61
C VAL A 390 11.55 -18.49 -32.57
N ARG A 391 11.49 -17.84 -31.40
CA ARG A 391 11.71 -16.39 -31.26
C ARG A 391 13.16 -16.02 -30.95
N SER A 392 13.49 -14.75 -31.20
CA SER A 392 14.79 -14.18 -30.85
C SER A 392 15.01 -14.14 -29.32
N LEU A 393 16.27 -14.04 -28.87
CA LEU A 393 16.59 -14.08 -27.43
C LEU A 393 15.92 -12.95 -26.62
N SER A 394 15.77 -11.75 -27.18
CA SER A 394 15.08 -10.63 -26.52
C SER A 394 13.57 -10.88 -26.37
N GLU A 395 12.95 -11.50 -27.37
CA GLU A 395 11.54 -11.89 -27.34
C GLU A 395 11.31 -13.08 -26.41
N LYS A 396 12.22 -14.06 -26.39
CA LYS A 396 12.25 -15.15 -25.41
C LYS A 396 12.26 -14.62 -23.98
N ARG A 397 13.12 -13.62 -23.70
CA ARG A 397 13.13 -12.92 -22.41
C ARG A 397 11.78 -12.30 -22.09
N ARG A 398 11.17 -11.60 -23.06
CA ARG A 398 9.87 -10.93 -22.88
C ARG A 398 8.77 -11.94 -22.57
N LEU A 399 8.71 -13.04 -23.31
CA LEU A 399 7.76 -14.12 -23.09
C LEU A 399 7.96 -14.76 -21.70
N ALA A 400 9.20 -15.13 -21.36
CA ALA A 400 9.52 -15.65 -20.04
C ALA A 400 9.18 -14.64 -18.92
N SER A 401 9.32 -13.33 -19.15
CA SER A 401 8.95 -12.28 -18.20
C SER A 401 7.44 -12.14 -18.00
N ALA A 402 6.63 -12.58 -18.96
CA ALA A 402 5.18 -12.53 -18.86
C ALA A 402 4.66 -13.63 -17.93
N LEU A 403 5.24 -14.84 -17.99
CA LEU A 403 4.84 -15.98 -17.17
C LEU A 403 5.61 -16.08 -15.84
N LEU A 404 6.87 -15.63 -15.81
CA LEU A 404 7.77 -15.79 -14.67
C LEU A 404 8.19 -14.42 -14.12
N SER A 405 8.34 -14.31 -12.80
CA SER A 405 8.74 -13.08 -12.11
C SER A 405 10.26 -12.99 -12.00
N ASN A 406 10.86 -13.93 -11.27
CA ASN A 406 12.30 -14.01 -11.03
C ASN A 406 12.76 -15.46 -11.15
N LEU A 407 13.98 -15.65 -11.65
CA LEU A 407 14.61 -16.97 -11.74
C LEU A 407 15.77 -17.07 -10.75
N THR A 408 15.71 -18.01 -9.83
CA THR A 408 16.80 -18.29 -8.90
C THR A 408 17.74 -19.31 -9.51
N VAL A 409 19.02 -18.97 -9.65
CA VAL A 409 20.02 -19.82 -10.30
C VAL A 409 21.09 -20.25 -9.29
N THR A 410 21.29 -21.57 -9.19
CA THR A 410 22.32 -22.20 -8.34
C THR A 410 23.04 -23.27 -9.16
N GLY A 411 24.29 -23.00 -9.55
CA GLY A 411 24.95 -23.83 -10.55
C GLY A 411 24.18 -23.76 -11.88
N GLU A 412 23.90 -24.91 -12.49
CA GLU A 412 23.07 -25.01 -13.70
C GLU A 412 21.57 -25.15 -13.40
N ASN A 413 21.18 -25.24 -12.12
CA ASN A 413 19.78 -25.36 -11.73
C ASN A 413 19.09 -23.99 -11.74
N VAL A 414 17.92 -23.94 -12.38
CA VAL A 414 17.08 -22.75 -12.50
C VAL A 414 15.75 -23.04 -11.82
N VAL A 415 15.45 -22.30 -10.75
CA VAL A 415 14.20 -22.41 -10.00
C VAL A 415 13.35 -21.17 -10.28
N PRO A 416 12.19 -21.30 -10.92
CA PRO A 416 11.33 -20.16 -11.21
C PRO A 416 10.51 -19.72 -10.01
N ILE A 417 10.16 -18.43 -10.01
CA ILE A 417 8.99 -17.91 -9.31
C ILE A 417 7.98 -17.54 -10.38
N TYR A 418 6.87 -18.27 -10.42
CA TYR A 418 5.78 -18.04 -11.36
C TYR A 418 5.00 -16.77 -10.99
N LYS A 419 4.46 -16.07 -11.99
CA LYS A 419 3.48 -15.01 -11.77
C LYS A 419 2.09 -15.64 -11.69
N GLU A 420 1.23 -15.12 -10.81
CA GLU A 420 -0.17 -15.53 -10.84
C GLU A 420 -0.88 -15.00 -12.09
N PRO A 421 -1.75 -15.79 -12.74
CA PRO A 421 -2.24 -17.13 -12.33
C PRO A 421 -1.43 -18.33 -12.86
N PHE A 422 -0.27 -18.11 -13.51
CA PHE A 422 0.55 -19.20 -14.05
C PHE A 422 1.13 -20.10 -12.95
N GLY A 423 1.31 -19.61 -11.72
CA GLY A 423 1.68 -20.47 -10.59
C GLY A 423 0.67 -21.60 -10.38
N LEU A 424 -0.61 -21.24 -10.30
CA LEU A 424 -1.71 -22.20 -10.19
C LEU A 424 -1.78 -23.16 -11.39
N LEU A 425 -1.56 -22.67 -12.61
CA LEU A 425 -1.55 -23.53 -13.79
C LEU A 425 -0.40 -24.55 -13.77
N ALA A 426 0.81 -24.13 -13.38
CA ALA A 426 1.96 -25.02 -13.26
C ALA A 426 1.72 -26.11 -12.20
N GLU A 427 1.17 -25.73 -11.03
CA GLU A 427 0.83 -26.68 -9.97
C GLU A 427 -0.31 -27.62 -10.35
N GLY A 428 -1.32 -27.09 -11.05
CA GLY A 428 -2.46 -27.85 -11.58
C GLY A 428 -2.03 -28.93 -12.55
N LEU A 429 -1.26 -28.56 -13.58
CA LEU A 429 -0.78 -29.48 -14.61
C LEU A 429 0.24 -30.49 -14.12
N ALA A 430 1.01 -30.16 -13.07
CA ALA A 430 1.93 -31.10 -12.44
C ALA A 430 1.24 -32.19 -11.60
N ARG A 431 -0.06 -32.03 -11.29
CA ARG A 431 -0.83 -32.94 -10.43
C ARG A 431 -2.06 -33.46 -11.19
N PRO A 432 -2.00 -34.63 -11.84
CA PRO A 432 -3.11 -35.14 -12.64
C PRO A 432 -4.37 -35.50 -11.84
N ASN A 433 -4.26 -35.69 -10.51
CA ASN A 433 -5.39 -36.04 -9.64
C ASN A 433 -5.70 -34.90 -8.67
N TRP A 434 -6.43 -33.88 -9.12
CA TRP A 434 -7.16 -33.01 -8.21
C TRP A 434 -8.43 -33.76 -7.78
N LEU A 435 -8.33 -34.49 -6.66
CA LEU A 435 -9.54 -34.86 -5.92
C LEU A 435 -10.17 -33.53 -5.45
N PRO A 436 -11.47 -33.31 -5.66
CA PRO A 436 -12.13 -32.13 -5.13
C PRO A 436 -11.93 -32.12 -3.60
N LEU A 437 -11.27 -31.08 -3.09
CA LEU A 437 -11.33 -30.77 -1.66
C LEU A 437 -12.81 -30.53 -1.34
N SER A 438 -13.31 -31.03 -0.20
CA SER A 438 -14.74 -30.92 0.16
C SER A 438 -15.27 -29.49 0.25
N ASP A 439 -14.39 -28.49 0.17
CA ASP A 439 -14.68 -27.10 0.53
C ASP A 439 -14.47 -26.11 -0.64
N SER A 440 -14.25 -26.55 -1.88
CA SER A 440 -14.02 -25.64 -3.01
C SER A 440 -15.28 -24.97 -3.57
N ASN A 441 -16.45 -25.20 -2.97
CA ASN A 441 -17.68 -24.46 -3.29
C ASN A 441 -18.30 -23.92 -2.00
N PRO A 442 -17.95 -22.70 -1.53
CA PRO A 442 -18.74 -22.05 -0.50
C PRO A 442 -20.09 -21.72 -1.14
N ALA A 443 -21.11 -22.54 -0.86
CA ALA A 443 -22.49 -22.19 -1.18
C ALA A 443 -22.75 -20.74 -0.72
N PRO A 444 -23.38 -19.88 -1.54
CA PRO A 444 -23.69 -18.53 -1.12
C PRO A 444 -24.48 -18.60 0.20
N PRO A 445 -24.14 -17.78 1.20
CA PRO A 445 -24.85 -17.83 2.48
C PRO A 445 -26.34 -17.61 2.23
N PRO A 446 -27.23 -18.39 2.86
CA PRO A 446 -28.66 -18.27 2.62
C PRO A 446 -29.10 -16.84 2.88
N VAL A 447 -29.77 -16.24 1.89
CA VAL A 447 -30.35 -14.90 1.98
C VAL A 447 -31.31 -14.91 3.17
N ARG A 448 -30.90 -14.31 4.29
CA ARG A 448 -31.82 -14.07 5.41
C ARG A 448 -32.86 -13.06 4.93
N SER A 449 -34.00 -13.56 4.50
CA SER A 449 -35.22 -12.76 4.36
C SER A 449 -35.48 -12.08 5.70
N ARG A 450 -35.26 -10.77 5.78
CA ARG A 450 -35.74 -9.97 6.92
C ARG A 450 -37.27 -9.95 6.83
N GLY A 451 -37.89 -10.94 7.48
CA GLY A 451 -39.30 -10.95 7.77
C GLY A 451 -39.64 -9.72 8.61
N PHE A 452 -40.55 -8.93 8.09
CA PHE A 452 -41.23 -7.84 8.76
C PHE A 452 -41.92 -8.38 10.02
N VAL A 453 -41.59 -7.85 11.20
CA VAL A 453 -42.30 -8.11 12.46
C VAL A 453 -42.98 -6.79 12.87
N PRO A 454 -44.31 -6.72 12.96
CA PRO A 454 -45.00 -5.52 13.40
C PRO A 454 -44.83 -5.31 14.92
N PRO A 455 -44.87 -4.07 15.42
CA PRO A 455 -44.66 -3.80 16.84
C PRO A 455 -45.92 -4.13 17.64
N THR A 456 -45.77 -4.89 18.73
CA THR A 456 -46.82 -5.04 19.76
C THR A 456 -46.53 -4.16 20.99
N PRO A 457 -47.57 -3.72 21.73
CA PRO A 457 -47.47 -2.61 22.68
C PRO A 457 -47.03 -3.04 24.08
N LYS A 458 -46.41 -2.09 24.81
CA LYS A 458 -45.94 -2.18 26.20
C LYS A 458 -47.06 -2.43 27.23
N ALA A 459 -46.82 -3.35 28.17
CA ALA A 459 -47.25 -3.41 29.60
C ALA A 459 -47.13 -4.88 30.04
N GLN A 460 -46.77 -5.33 31.25
CA GLN A 460 -46.78 -4.76 32.59
C GLN A 460 -45.90 -5.66 33.51
N ARG A 461 -45.49 -5.10 34.65
CA ARG A 461 -44.69 -5.73 35.73
C ARG A 461 -45.38 -6.95 36.39
N ARG A 462 -44.59 -7.91 36.90
CA ARG A 462 -44.80 -8.60 38.19
C ARG A 462 -43.53 -9.32 38.67
N ALA A 463 -43.49 -9.60 39.96
CA ALA A 463 -42.34 -9.68 40.86
C ALA A 463 -42.21 -11.06 41.56
N TRP A 464 -40.96 -11.55 41.71
CA TRP A 464 -40.37 -12.47 42.74
C TRP A 464 -40.98 -13.89 42.96
N PRO A 465 -40.32 -14.89 43.65
CA PRO A 465 -39.09 -14.83 44.48
C PRO A 465 -38.03 -15.97 44.32
N ARG A 466 -36.93 -15.83 45.10
CA ARG A 466 -35.87 -16.82 45.41
C ARG A 466 -36.32 -17.87 46.45
N ARG A 467 -35.75 -19.10 46.38
CA ARG A 467 -34.84 -19.79 47.35
C ARG A 467 -35.05 -21.31 47.50
N ASP A 468 -33.91 -22.02 47.59
CA ASP A 468 -33.54 -23.27 48.29
C ASP A 468 -34.15 -24.64 47.95
N SER A 469 -33.29 -25.61 47.62
CA SER A 469 -33.01 -26.77 48.50
C SER A 469 -31.84 -27.67 48.03
N ARG A 470 -31.24 -28.33 49.04
CA ARG A 470 -30.02 -29.15 49.15
C ARG A 470 -30.01 -30.50 48.42
N SER A 471 -28.80 -31.03 48.14
CA SER A 471 -28.23 -32.36 48.55
C SER A 471 -27.16 -32.82 47.52
N SER A 472 -25.85 -32.80 47.81
CA SER A 472 -24.98 -33.77 48.54
C SER A 472 -24.85 -35.15 47.89
N TRP A 473 -23.68 -35.49 47.31
CA TRP A 473 -22.97 -36.82 47.25
C TRP A 473 -21.59 -36.54 46.58
N SER A 474 -20.50 -36.29 47.32
CA SER A 474 -19.55 -37.19 47.99
C SER A 474 -18.44 -37.83 47.10
N ARG A 475 -17.19 -37.47 47.47
CA ARG A 475 -15.90 -38.23 47.47
C ARG A 475 -15.06 -38.36 46.18
N ALA A 476 -13.89 -37.72 46.25
CA ALA A 476 -12.62 -38.17 45.68
C ALA A 476 -12.02 -39.36 46.48
N PRO A 477 -10.96 -40.00 45.96
CA PRO A 477 -9.69 -39.90 46.68
C PRO A 477 -8.45 -39.73 45.77
N ALA A 478 -7.37 -39.27 46.42
CA ALA A 478 -6.04 -39.01 45.89
C ALA A 478 -5.09 -40.23 46.05
N ILE A 479 -4.13 -40.38 45.14
CA ILE A 479 -2.85 -41.13 45.27
C ILE A 479 -1.82 -40.39 44.38
N SER A 480 -0.93 -39.56 44.93
CA SER A 480 0.44 -39.81 45.45
C SER A 480 1.56 -39.99 44.39
N ARG A 481 2.53 -39.07 44.51
CA ARG A 481 3.97 -39.04 44.16
C ARG A 481 4.58 -40.24 43.39
N ALA A 482 5.39 -39.92 42.37
CA ALA A 482 6.77 -40.40 42.26
C ALA A 482 7.64 -39.49 41.38
N GLU A 483 8.88 -39.34 41.86
CA GLU A 483 9.99 -38.50 41.44
C GLU A 483 10.98 -39.28 40.54
N LYS A 484 11.95 -38.55 39.96
CA LYS A 484 13.24 -38.97 39.33
C LYS A 484 13.13 -39.39 37.85
N ARG A 485 14.00 -38.91 36.95
CA ARG A 485 15.38 -38.43 37.09
C ARG A 485 15.73 -37.40 36.03
#